data_AF-A0A328PR03-F1
#
_entry.id   AF-A0A328PR03-F1
#
_cell.length_a   1.000
_cell.length_b   1.000
_cell.length_c   1.000
_cell.angle_alpha   90.00
_cell.angle_beta   90.00
_cell.angle_gamma   90.00
#
_symmetry.space_group_name_H-M   'P 1'
#
loop_
_entity.id
_entity.type
_entity.pdbx_description
1 polymer ?
#
loop_
_entity_poly.entity_id
_entity_poly.type
_entity_poly.pdbx_seq_one_letter_code
_entity_poly.pdbx_strand_id
1 'polypeptide(L)'
;LLKKWVNHLGITEKKQLRKNRYLHKKLIIFYLGIIRSKLLDLEYWKSWWEYFPILKEQELNYKYLARAFSSAEIADKVNKLISLVGLTGYEKSAIDTLSGGTKQKVALARALIMEPQIVLLDEPLSAIDKDMREKMQIELKKLHQRLKLTFLLITHDQKEALLLSDKIVVLRKGRIEQFGTPSDVYDAPSNEWVANFMGKSNIFEGIYLSPKEVEVNNSIFQLNNITGFR
;
A
#
# COMPACT_ATOMS: atom_id res chain seq x y z
N LEU A 1 -24.75 24.82 10.03
CA LEU A 1 -24.24 24.17 11.27
C LEU A 1 -23.78 25.19 12.32
N LEU A 2 -22.96 26.19 11.98
CA LEU A 2 -22.56 27.29 12.87
C LEU A 2 -23.73 28.11 13.47
N LYS A 3 -24.78 28.40 12.70
CA LYS A 3 -25.98 29.10 13.20
C LYS A 3 -26.76 28.33 14.29
N LYS A 4 -26.75 26.98 14.26
CA LYS A 4 -27.41 26.15 15.28
C LYS A 4 -26.65 26.16 16.60
N TRP A 5 -25.31 26.25 16.55
CA TRP A 5 -24.44 26.34 17.72
C TRP A 5 -24.58 27.68 18.46
N VAL A 6 -24.73 28.78 17.72
CA VAL A 6 -24.89 30.12 18.31
C VAL A 6 -26.21 30.25 19.09
N ASN A 7 -27.28 29.59 18.64
CA ASN A 7 -28.56 29.58 19.37
C ASN A 7 -28.54 28.70 20.63
N HIS A 8 -27.68 27.68 20.71
CA HIS A 8 -27.57 26.83 21.91
C HIS A 8 -26.84 27.54 23.07
N LEU A 9 -26.08 28.61 22.77
CA LEU A 9 -25.32 29.39 23.75
C LEU A 9 -26.12 30.54 24.39
N GLY A 10 -27.45 30.60 24.20
CA GLY A 10 -28.33 31.45 25.01
C GLY A 10 -28.02 32.96 24.93
N ILE A 11 -27.46 33.46 23.82
CA ILE A 11 -27.17 34.88 23.63
C ILE A 11 -28.40 35.59 23.05
N THR A 12 -29.53 35.50 23.75
CA THR A 12 -30.73 36.29 23.44
C THR A 12 -31.39 36.74 24.73
N GLU A 13 -30.66 37.47 25.56
CA GLU A 13 -31.31 38.42 26.48
C GLU A 13 -30.40 39.61 26.80
N LYS A 14 -30.74 40.72 26.16
CA LYS A 14 -30.16 42.05 26.37
C LYS A 14 -30.65 42.57 27.73
N LYS A 15 -29.85 42.49 28.80
CA LYS A 15 -29.75 43.55 29.83
C LYS A 15 -28.70 43.38 30.95
N GLN A 16 -28.03 42.23 31.09
CA GLN A 16 -27.05 42.02 32.19
C GLN A 16 -25.57 41.83 31.76
N LEU A 17 -25.23 42.15 30.51
CA LEU A 17 -23.99 41.72 29.86
C LEU A 17 -22.82 42.73 29.87
N ARG A 18 -22.78 43.72 30.77
CA ARG A 18 -21.61 44.63 30.85
C ARG A 18 -20.47 44.10 31.72
N LYS A 19 -20.74 43.35 32.79
CA LYS A 19 -19.67 42.79 33.66
C LYS A 19 -19.15 41.43 33.20
N ASN A 20 -19.98 40.63 32.49
CA ASN A 20 -19.63 39.26 32.09
C ASN A 20 -18.96 39.14 30.71
N ARG A 21 -18.92 40.22 29.93
CA ARG A 21 -18.28 40.26 28.59
C ARG A 21 -16.78 40.00 28.65
N TYR A 22 -16.11 40.43 29.72
CA TYR A 22 -14.67 40.24 29.87
C TYR A 22 -14.31 38.77 30.15
N LEU A 23 -15.07 38.11 31.03
CA LEU A 23 -14.91 36.68 31.32
C LEU A 23 -15.24 35.81 30.11
N HIS A 24 -16.35 36.10 29.40
CA HIS A 24 -16.70 35.37 28.19
C HIS A 24 -15.67 35.57 27.07
N LYS A 25 -15.15 36.80 26.88
CA LYS A 25 -14.04 37.02 25.93
C LYS A 25 -12.79 36.25 26.35
N LYS A 26 -12.43 36.22 27.64
CA LYS A 26 -11.28 35.44 28.13
C LYS A 26 -11.46 33.94 27.87
N LEU A 27 -12.64 33.38 28.13
CA LEU A 27 -12.92 31.97 27.86
C LEU A 27 -12.86 31.66 26.35
N ILE A 28 -13.46 32.51 25.52
CA ILE A 28 -13.43 32.34 24.07
C ILE A 28 -11.99 32.46 23.54
N ILE A 29 -11.20 33.41 24.03
CA ILE A 29 -9.78 33.57 23.67
C ILE A 29 -8.95 32.38 24.15
N PHE A 30 -9.25 31.83 25.34
CA PHE A 30 -8.59 30.64 25.88
C PHE A 30 -8.89 29.40 25.03
N TYR A 31 -10.17 29.13 24.72
CA TYR A 31 -10.54 28.00 23.85
C TYR A 31 -10.07 28.18 22.41
N LEU A 32 -10.13 29.40 21.86
CA LEU A 32 -9.51 29.71 20.57
C LEU A 32 -8.00 29.54 20.62
N GLY A 33 -7.35 29.85 21.75
CA GLY A 33 -5.93 29.59 22.00
C GLY A 33 -5.60 28.11 22.02
N ILE A 34 -6.43 27.28 22.66
CA ILE A 34 -6.28 25.81 22.64
C ILE A 34 -6.53 25.24 21.26
N ILE A 35 -7.57 25.70 20.55
CA ILE A 35 -7.87 25.24 19.19
C ILE A 35 -6.76 25.70 18.25
N ARG A 36 -6.29 26.94 18.37
CA ARG A 36 -5.17 27.49 17.62
C ARG A 36 -3.86 26.77 17.97
N SER A 37 -3.62 26.38 19.22
CA SER A 37 -2.48 25.53 19.60
C SER A 37 -2.59 24.17 18.93
N LYS A 38 -3.76 23.53 18.96
CA LYS A 38 -3.99 22.25 18.26
C LYS A 38 -3.93 22.35 16.74
N LEU A 39 -4.18 23.53 16.16
CA LEU A 39 -4.09 23.81 14.72
C LEU A 39 -2.69 24.28 14.28
N LEU A 40 -1.95 24.95 15.18
CA LEU A 40 -0.58 25.44 14.98
C LEU A 40 0.48 24.47 15.51
N ASP A 41 0.08 23.41 16.20
CA ASP A 41 0.87 22.20 16.43
C ASP A 41 1.11 21.53 15.07
N LEU A 42 1.92 22.18 14.26
CA LEU A 42 2.71 21.56 13.20
C LEU A 42 3.62 20.45 13.76
N GLU A 43 3.77 20.37 15.09
CA GLU A 43 4.41 19.25 15.80
C GLU A 43 3.52 18.01 15.96
N TYR A 44 2.19 18.11 15.77
CA TYR A 44 1.34 16.91 15.59
C TYR A 44 1.65 16.20 14.25
N TRP A 45 2.41 16.87 13.38
CA TRP A 45 3.10 16.33 12.21
C TRP A 45 4.60 16.15 12.43
N LYS A 46 5.06 15.82 13.65
CA LYS A 46 6.19 14.88 13.69
C LYS A 46 5.72 13.64 12.95
N SER A 47 6.29 13.44 11.77
CA SER A 47 5.95 12.35 10.87
C SER A 47 5.83 11.08 11.69
N TRP A 48 4.78 10.26 11.49
CA TRP A 48 4.71 8.95 12.14
C TRP A 48 6.03 8.19 11.96
N TRP A 49 6.73 8.43 10.84
CA TRP A 49 8.06 7.92 10.52
C TRP A 49 9.23 8.42 11.41
N GLU A 50 9.08 9.53 12.15
CA GLU A 50 10.07 10.01 13.12
C GLU A 50 9.86 9.41 14.52
N TYR A 51 8.60 9.16 14.89
CA TYR A 51 8.25 8.57 16.18
C TYR A 51 8.22 7.03 16.15
N PHE A 52 7.89 6.45 15.00
CA PHE A 52 7.87 4.99 14.77
C PHE A 52 9.22 4.32 15.05
N PRO A 53 10.38 4.87 14.64
CA PRO A 53 11.68 4.30 14.98
C PRO A 53 11.92 4.22 16.49
N ILE A 54 11.55 5.25 17.26
CA ILE A 54 11.73 5.29 18.71
C ILE A 54 10.81 4.27 19.41
N LEU A 55 9.54 4.20 19.00
CA LEU A 55 8.59 3.21 19.51
C LEU A 55 9.00 1.79 19.16
N LYS A 56 9.47 1.55 17.92
CA LYS A 56 9.95 0.23 17.50
C LYS A 56 11.26 -0.13 18.15
N GLU A 57 12.17 0.82 18.37
CA GLU A 57 13.38 0.57 19.15
C GLU A 57 13.03 0.10 20.56
N GLN A 58 12.09 0.77 21.24
CA GLN A 58 11.62 0.32 22.55
C GLN A 58 10.97 -1.06 22.49
N GLU A 59 10.03 -1.29 21.56
CA GLU A 59 9.35 -2.58 21.40
C GLU A 59 10.32 -3.72 21.05
N LEU A 60 11.28 -3.48 20.14
CA LEU A 60 12.32 -4.44 19.78
C LEU A 60 13.30 -4.66 20.93
N ASN A 61 13.68 -3.62 21.68
CA ASN A 61 14.48 -3.76 22.88
C ASN A 61 13.73 -4.61 23.93
N TYR A 62 12.43 -4.41 24.12
CA TYR A 62 11.62 -5.26 25.00
C TYR A 62 11.48 -6.69 24.47
N LYS A 63 11.33 -6.89 23.15
CA LYS A 63 11.15 -8.20 22.52
C LYS A 63 12.46 -9.01 22.43
N TYR A 64 13.61 -8.37 22.30
CA TYR A 64 14.90 -9.00 21.99
C TYR A 64 16.01 -8.75 23.02
N LEU A 65 16.01 -7.63 23.76
CA LEU A 65 17.07 -7.32 24.74
C LEU A 65 16.71 -7.70 26.19
N ALA A 66 15.42 -7.86 26.53
CA ALA A 66 15.03 -8.27 27.89
C ALA A 66 15.56 -9.68 28.24
N ARG A 67 15.78 -10.52 27.23
CA ARG A 67 16.43 -11.84 27.32
C ARG A 67 16.93 -12.24 25.93
N ALA A 68 18.20 -12.60 25.82
CA ALA A 68 18.71 -13.25 24.62
C ALA A 68 17.97 -14.58 24.40
N PHE A 69 17.61 -14.88 23.15
CA PHE A 69 17.04 -16.19 22.82
C PHE A 69 18.02 -17.31 23.20
N SER A 70 17.48 -18.38 23.78
CA SER A 70 18.21 -19.63 23.91
C SER A 70 18.51 -20.21 22.53
N SER A 71 19.57 -21.02 22.44
CA SER A 71 19.92 -21.74 21.21
C SER A 71 18.75 -22.58 20.67
N ALA A 72 17.95 -23.16 21.57
CA ALA A 72 16.76 -23.93 21.23
C ALA A 72 15.65 -23.07 20.58
N GLU A 73 15.37 -21.88 21.12
CA GLU A 73 14.39 -20.95 20.54
C GLU A 73 14.81 -20.43 19.16
N ILE A 74 16.11 -20.15 18.99
CA ILE A 74 16.67 -19.75 17.70
C ILE A 74 16.48 -20.88 16.69
N ALA A 75 16.85 -22.11 17.05
CA ALA A 75 16.71 -23.28 16.18
C ALA A 75 15.24 -23.52 15.79
N ASP A 76 14.31 -23.43 16.74
CA ASP A 76 12.88 -23.59 16.46
C ASP A 76 12.34 -22.51 15.50
N LYS A 77 12.65 -21.24 15.74
CA LYS A 77 12.26 -20.13 14.83
C LYS A 77 12.84 -20.32 13.43
N VAL A 78 14.13 -20.65 13.33
CA VAL A 78 14.81 -20.88 12.05
C VAL A 78 14.17 -22.05 11.30
N ASN A 79 13.92 -23.18 11.96
CA ASN A 79 13.30 -24.36 11.35
C ASN A 79 11.88 -24.08 10.84
N LYS A 80 11.06 -23.38 11.65
CA LYS A 80 9.71 -22.95 11.24
C LYS A 80 9.75 -22.09 9.99
N LEU A 81 10.69 -21.16 9.94
CA LEU A 81 10.84 -20.24 8.81
C LEU A 81 11.35 -20.95 7.56
N ILE A 82 12.34 -21.84 7.68
CA ILE A 82 12.87 -22.67 6.58
C ILE A 82 11.74 -23.50 5.97
N SER A 83 10.91 -24.13 6.82
CA SER A 83 9.73 -24.86 6.36
C SER A 83 8.73 -23.94 5.66
N LEU A 84 8.49 -22.74 6.20
CA LEU A 84 7.54 -21.78 5.66
C LEU A 84 7.91 -21.27 4.26
N VAL A 85 9.19 -21.01 4.00
CA VAL A 85 9.68 -20.59 2.68
C VAL A 85 9.99 -21.77 1.74
N GLY A 86 9.81 -23.01 2.20
CA GLY A 86 10.08 -24.22 1.43
C GLY A 86 11.56 -24.41 1.10
N LEU A 87 12.42 -24.23 2.11
CA LEU A 87 13.88 -24.45 2.06
C LEU A 87 14.33 -25.72 2.81
N THR A 88 13.39 -26.57 3.23
CA THR A 88 13.72 -27.85 3.88
C THR A 88 14.67 -28.68 3.02
N GLY A 89 15.76 -29.18 3.61
CA GLY A 89 16.83 -29.92 2.94
C GLY A 89 17.98 -29.06 2.40
N TYR A 90 17.86 -27.73 2.45
CA TYR A 90 18.92 -26.78 2.02
C TYR A 90 19.59 -26.06 3.20
N GLU A 91 19.42 -26.55 4.43
CA GLU A 91 19.82 -25.85 5.65
C GLU A 91 21.33 -25.63 5.76
N LYS A 92 22.11 -26.54 5.18
CA LYS A 92 23.58 -26.53 5.21
C LYS A 92 24.21 -26.20 3.84
N SER A 93 23.39 -25.86 2.85
CA SER A 93 23.88 -25.57 1.51
C SER A 93 24.63 -24.23 1.48
N ALA A 94 25.77 -24.21 0.79
CA ALA A 94 26.50 -22.97 0.54
C ALA A 94 25.70 -22.07 -0.42
N ILE A 95 25.78 -20.75 -0.24
CA ILE A 95 25.03 -19.80 -1.07
C ILE A 95 25.36 -19.98 -2.57
N ASP A 96 26.61 -20.25 -2.89
CA ASP A 96 27.07 -20.40 -4.28
C ASP A 96 26.50 -21.63 -4.99
N THR A 97 26.01 -22.63 -4.25
CA THR A 97 25.39 -23.83 -4.80
C THR A 97 23.87 -23.70 -4.96
N LEU A 98 23.27 -22.62 -4.48
CA LEU A 98 21.83 -22.36 -4.59
C LEU A 98 21.48 -21.75 -5.95
N SER A 99 20.36 -22.20 -6.53
CA SER A 99 19.77 -21.55 -7.70
C SER A 99 19.29 -20.13 -7.37
N GLY A 100 19.10 -19.28 -8.38
CA GLY A 100 18.61 -17.90 -8.19
C GLY A 100 17.30 -17.83 -7.40
N GLY A 101 16.34 -18.71 -7.72
CA GLY A 101 15.09 -18.83 -6.96
C GLY A 101 15.29 -19.22 -5.49
N THR A 102 16.20 -20.15 -5.21
CA THR A 102 16.50 -20.57 -3.83
C THR A 102 17.23 -19.47 -3.06
N LYS A 103 18.16 -18.73 -3.70
CA LYS A 103 18.80 -17.54 -3.10
C LYS A 103 17.77 -16.49 -2.69
N GLN A 104 16.74 -16.31 -3.50
CA GLN A 104 15.69 -15.35 -3.20
C GLN A 104 14.76 -15.81 -2.06
N LYS A 105 14.47 -17.12 -1.96
CA LYS A 105 13.78 -17.68 -0.79
C LYS A 105 14.57 -17.43 0.49
N VAL A 106 15.91 -17.55 0.44
CA VAL A 106 16.78 -17.21 1.58
C VAL A 106 16.68 -15.71 1.91
N ALA A 107 16.67 -14.83 0.91
CA ALA A 107 16.48 -13.39 1.14
C ALA A 107 15.11 -13.07 1.78
N LEU A 108 14.04 -13.71 1.31
CA LEU A 108 12.71 -13.57 1.88
C LEU A 108 12.65 -14.09 3.32
N ALA A 109 13.25 -15.24 3.61
CA ALA A 109 13.36 -15.77 4.97
C ALA A 109 14.06 -14.74 5.88
N ARG A 110 15.19 -14.17 5.44
CA ARG A 110 15.90 -13.13 6.18
C ARG A 110 15.03 -11.89 6.48
N ALA A 111 14.13 -11.51 5.58
CA ALA A 111 13.20 -10.42 5.82
C ALA A 111 12.10 -10.81 6.84
N LEU A 112 11.62 -12.05 6.78
CA LEU A 112 10.50 -12.54 7.59
C LEU A 112 10.88 -12.96 9.01
N ILE A 113 12.15 -13.25 9.30
CA ILE A 113 12.59 -13.68 10.65
C ILE A 113 12.26 -12.64 11.75
N MET A 114 12.19 -11.37 11.37
CA MET A 114 11.83 -10.26 12.26
C MET A 114 10.32 -10.12 12.48
N GLU A 115 9.50 -10.95 11.82
CA GLU A 115 8.04 -10.88 11.85
C GLU A 115 7.53 -9.46 11.51
N PRO A 116 7.94 -8.89 10.36
CA PRO A 116 7.57 -7.51 10.02
C PRO A 116 6.08 -7.41 9.71
N GLN A 117 5.49 -6.22 9.91
CA GLN A 117 4.10 -5.95 9.50
C GLN A 117 3.98 -5.68 7.99
N ILE A 118 5.05 -5.16 7.38
CA ILE A 118 5.13 -4.77 5.98
C ILE A 118 6.40 -5.37 5.38
N VAL A 119 6.29 -5.99 4.20
CA VAL A 119 7.41 -6.50 3.41
C VAL A 119 7.47 -5.71 2.10
N LEU A 120 8.63 -5.10 1.86
CA LEU A 120 8.92 -4.39 0.62
C LEU A 120 9.77 -5.30 -0.27
N LEU A 121 9.34 -5.52 -1.50
CA LEU A 121 10.02 -6.35 -2.48
C LEU A 121 10.30 -5.52 -3.73
N ASP A 122 11.57 -5.14 -3.92
CA ASP A 122 12.01 -4.37 -5.07
C ASP A 122 12.54 -5.28 -6.17
N GLU A 123 11.82 -5.34 -7.29
CA GLU A 123 12.03 -6.21 -8.44
C GLU A 123 12.52 -7.62 -8.09
N PRO A 124 11.82 -8.31 -7.17
CA PRO A 124 12.40 -9.45 -6.50
C PRO A 124 12.70 -10.59 -7.49
N LEU A 125 11.91 -10.74 -8.55
CA LEU A 125 11.95 -11.87 -9.49
C LEU A 125 12.72 -11.60 -10.81
N SER A 126 13.32 -10.41 -10.96
CA SER A 126 13.96 -9.95 -12.20
C SER A 126 15.12 -10.86 -12.66
N ALA A 127 15.92 -11.35 -11.72
CA ALA A 127 17.12 -12.14 -11.97
C ALA A 127 16.89 -13.67 -12.11
N ILE A 128 15.64 -14.12 -12.20
CA ILE A 128 15.29 -15.55 -12.28
C ILE A 128 14.83 -15.93 -13.69
N ASP A 129 15.24 -17.12 -14.14
CA ASP A 129 14.74 -17.76 -15.36
C ASP A 129 13.22 -17.91 -15.38
N LYS A 130 12.63 -17.87 -16.57
CA LYS A 130 11.17 -17.84 -16.77
C LYS A 130 10.40 -18.95 -16.03
N ASP A 131 10.84 -20.21 -16.16
CA ASP A 131 10.15 -21.35 -15.55
C ASP A 131 10.23 -21.34 -14.01
N MET A 132 11.35 -20.84 -13.47
CA MET A 132 11.53 -20.68 -12.03
C MET A 132 10.76 -19.46 -11.51
N ARG A 133 10.66 -18.40 -12.31
CA ARG A 133 9.90 -17.20 -12.00
C ARG A 133 8.42 -17.52 -11.77
N GLU A 134 7.78 -18.24 -12.68
CA GLU A 134 6.37 -18.62 -12.55
C GLU A 134 6.10 -19.43 -11.28
N LYS A 135 6.97 -20.40 -10.96
CA LYS A 135 6.86 -21.16 -9.71
C LYS A 135 7.01 -20.27 -8.48
N MET A 136 7.98 -19.36 -8.50
CA MET A 136 8.22 -18.43 -7.40
C MET A 136 7.07 -17.43 -7.20
N GLN A 137 6.41 -16.97 -8.26
CA GLN A 137 5.21 -16.13 -8.18
C GLN A 137 4.10 -16.85 -7.41
N ILE A 138 3.84 -18.12 -7.75
CA ILE A 138 2.82 -18.93 -7.07
C ILE A 138 3.17 -19.09 -5.58
N GLU A 139 4.43 -19.38 -5.26
CA GLU A 139 4.86 -19.54 -3.88
C GLU A 139 4.77 -18.23 -3.08
N LEU A 140 5.15 -17.09 -3.67
CA LEU A 140 4.97 -15.78 -3.05
C LEU A 140 3.50 -15.47 -2.76
N LYS A 141 2.59 -15.78 -3.68
CA LYS A 141 1.15 -15.60 -3.49
C LYS A 141 0.62 -16.45 -2.34
N LYS A 142 1.00 -17.72 -2.26
CA LYS A 142 0.64 -18.62 -1.15
C LYS A 142 1.18 -18.12 0.18
N LEU A 143 2.43 -17.66 0.19
CA LEU A 143 3.08 -17.15 1.38
C LEU A 143 2.40 -15.86 1.87
N HIS A 144 2.05 -14.93 0.97
CA HIS A 144 1.26 -13.74 1.29
C HIS A 144 -0.09 -14.11 1.91
N GLN A 145 -0.83 -15.05 1.31
CA GLN A 145 -2.12 -15.53 1.83
C GLN A 145 -2.00 -16.19 3.22
N ARG A 146 -0.92 -16.94 3.47
CA ARG A 146 -0.67 -17.63 4.73
C ARG A 146 -0.28 -16.67 5.84
N LEU A 147 0.59 -15.69 5.55
CA LEU A 147 1.14 -14.78 6.54
C LEU A 147 0.24 -13.57 6.81
N LYS A 148 -0.65 -13.19 5.86
CA LYS A 148 -1.54 -12.02 5.97
C LYS A 148 -0.80 -10.73 6.33
N LEU A 149 0.43 -10.58 5.85
CA LEU A 149 1.24 -9.37 6.02
C LEU A 149 1.01 -8.43 4.83
N THR A 150 1.33 -7.15 4.99
CA THR A 150 1.23 -6.21 3.86
C THR A 150 2.44 -6.39 2.94
N PHE A 151 2.20 -6.70 1.67
CA PHE A 151 3.25 -6.83 0.65
C PHE A 151 3.22 -5.62 -0.28
N LEU A 152 4.34 -4.91 -0.39
CA LEU A 152 4.54 -3.92 -1.43
C LEU A 152 5.55 -4.46 -2.44
N LEU A 153 5.04 -4.84 -3.61
CA LEU A 153 5.85 -5.35 -4.71
C LEU A 153 6.08 -4.22 -5.72
N ILE A 154 7.35 -3.93 -6.00
CA ILE A 154 7.76 -3.05 -7.08
C ILE A 154 8.25 -3.96 -8.22
N THR A 155 7.70 -3.80 -9.40
CA THR A 155 8.07 -4.58 -10.58
C THR A 155 7.82 -3.77 -11.84
N HIS A 156 8.61 -4.04 -12.87
CA HIS A 156 8.35 -3.58 -14.23
C HIS A 156 7.55 -4.60 -15.05
N ASP A 157 7.27 -5.81 -14.51
CA ASP A 157 6.51 -6.86 -15.19
C ASP A 157 5.00 -6.71 -14.89
N GLN A 158 4.23 -6.48 -15.96
CA GLN A 158 2.77 -6.32 -15.89
C GLN A 158 2.06 -7.58 -15.40
N LYS A 159 2.54 -8.76 -15.82
CA LYS A 159 1.92 -10.04 -15.44
C LYS A 159 2.12 -10.31 -13.95
N GLU A 160 3.30 -9.98 -13.42
CA GLU A 160 3.56 -10.08 -11.98
C GLU A 160 2.60 -9.21 -11.17
N ALA A 161 2.45 -7.94 -11.57
CA ALA A 161 1.55 -7.02 -10.92
C ALA A 161 0.11 -7.55 -10.92
N LEU A 162 -0.38 -8.06 -12.05
CA LEU A 162 -1.73 -8.60 -12.20
C LEU A 162 -1.98 -9.89 -11.41
N LEU A 163 -1.00 -10.79 -11.32
CA LEU A 163 -1.16 -12.11 -10.69
C LEU A 163 -1.00 -12.08 -9.17
N LEU A 164 -0.11 -11.23 -8.67
CA LEU A 164 0.31 -11.21 -7.26
C LEU A 164 -0.41 -10.16 -6.42
N SER A 165 -0.90 -9.08 -7.04
CA SER A 165 -1.38 -7.91 -6.30
C SER A 165 -2.89 -7.90 -6.15
N ASP A 166 -3.37 -7.52 -4.97
CA ASP A 166 -4.79 -7.21 -4.75
C ASP A 166 -5.16 -5.82 -5.29
N LYS A 167 -4.18 -4.91 -5.31
CA LYS A 167 -4.27 -3.55 -5.83
C LYS A 167 -2.99 -3.20 -6.57
N ILE A 168 -3.12 -2.42 -7.64
CA ILE A 168 -2.01 -2.00 -8.50
C ILE A 168 -1.98 -0.47 -8.53
N VAL A 169 -0.78 0.08 -8.40
CA VAL A 169 -0.49 1.49 -8.66
C VAL A 169 0.37 1.55 -9.91
N VAL A 170 -0.15 2.14 -10.97
CA VAL A 170 0.61 2.38 -12.21
C VAL A 170 1.30 3.73 -12.09
N LEU A 171 2.62 3.72 -12.23
CA LEU A 171 3.47 4.91 -12.13
C LEU A 171 4.10 5.26 -13.48
N ARG A 172 4.16 6.56 -13.78
CA ARG A 172 4.87 7.10 -14.93
C ARG A 172 5.53 8.42 -14.57
N LYS A 173 6.83 8.54 -14.84
CA LYS A 173 7.60 9.79 -14.58
C LYS A 173 7.37 10.37 -13.18
N GLY A 174 7.29 9.50 -12.17
CA GLY A 174 7.08 9.88 -10.77
C GLY A 174 5.64 10.31 -10.42
N ARG A 175 4.66 10.11 -11.31
CA ARG A 175 3.24 10.37 -11.05
C ARG A 175 2.42 9.09 -11.13
N ILE A 176 1.37 9.01 -10.32
CA ILE A 176 0.38 7.93 -10.38
C ILE A 176 -0.52 8.21 -11.58
N GLU A 177 -0.52 7.29 -12.54
CA GLU A 177 -1.40 7.32 -13.70
C GLU A 177 -2.74 6.67 -13.38
N GLN A 178 -2.74 5.57 -12.64
CA GLN A 178 -3.94 4.87 -12.22
C GLN A 178 -3.68 4.06 -10.93
N PHE A 179 -4.73 3.92 -10.12
CA PHE A 179 -4.76 3.03 -8.97
C PHE A 179 -6.07 2.24 -8.98
N GLY A 180 -6.00 0.92 -8.83
CA GLY A 180 -7.19 0.08 -8.91
C GLY A 180 -6.92 -1.39 -8.58
N THR A 181 -7.94 -2.23 -8.73
CA THR A 181 -7.73 -3.69 -8.76
C THR A 181 -7.06 -4.11 -10.07
N PRO A 182 -6.48 -5.33 -10.14
CA PRO A 182 -5.97 -5.87 -11.40
C PRO A 182 -6.98 -5.81 -12.56
N SER A 183 -8.26 -6.11 -12.30
CA SER A 183 -9.32 -6.02 -13.30
C SER A 183 -9.59 -4.57 -13.71
N ASP A 184 -9.70 -3.64 -12.76
CA ASP A 184 -9.92 -2.21 -13.11
C ASP A 184 -8.80 -1.67 -14.02
N VAL A 185 -7.55 -1.99 -13.69
CA VAL A 185 -6.38 -1.48 -14.42
C VAL A 185 -6.24 -2.14 -15.80
N TYR A 186 -6.71 -3.37 -15.96
CA TYR A 186 -6.66 -4.10 -17.23
C TYR A 186 -7.87 -3.84 -18.13
N ASP A 187 -9.09 -3.93 -17.59
CA ASP A 187 -10.35 -3.84 -18.33
C ASP A 187 -10.82 -2.40 -18.53
N ALA A 188 -10.45 -1.49 -17.62
CA ALA A 188 -10.86 -0.08 -17.63
C ALA A 188 -9.66 0.87 -17.42
N PRO A 189 -8.69 0.89 -18.35
CA PRO A 189 -7.54 1.80 -18.25
C PRO A 189 -7.98 3.27 -18.28
N SER A 190 -7.36 4.11 -17.45
CA SER A 190 -7.74 5.52 -17.29
C SER A 190 -7.29 6.41 -18.45
N ASN A 191 -6.28 5.99 -19.21
CA ASN A 191 -5.77 6.70 -20.39
C ASN A 191 -5.15 5.73 -21.40
N GLU A 192 -4.96 6.21 -22.63
CA GLU A 192 -4.34 5.44 -23.72
C GLU A 192 -2.98 4.86 -23.34
N TRP A 193 -2.19 5.61 -22.57
CA TRP A 193 -0.88 5.16 -22.14
C TRP A 193 -0.98 3.97 -21.16
N VAL A 194 -1.88 4.00 -20.18
CA VAL A 194 -2.12 2.86 -19.29
C VAL A 194 -2.63 1.66 -20.07
N ALA A 195 -3.52 1.86 -21.05
CA ALA A 195 -4.01 0.79 -21.91
C ALA A 195 -2.89 0.09 -22.70
N ASN A 196 -1.93 0.87 -23.23
CA ASN A 196 -0.76 0.36 -23.94
C ASN A 196 0.30 -0.21 -22.98
N PHE A 197 0.36 0.29 -21.75
CA PHE A 197 1.31 -0.16 -20.75
C PHE A 197 0.90 -1.51 -20.14
N MET A 198 -0.39 -1.74 -19.88
CA MET A 198 -0.85 -2.96 -19.21
C MET A 198 -0.93 -4.17 -20.14
N GLY A 199 -1.02 -3.96 -21.46
CA GLY A 199 -1.09 -5.04 -22.43
C GLY A 199 -0.98 -4.55 -23.87
N LYS A 200 -0.96 -5.51 -24.80
CA LYS A 200 -1.02 -5.20 -26.24
C LYS A 200 -2.44 -4.78 -26.58
N SER A 201 -2.66 -3.48 -26.69
CA SER A 201 -3.94 -2.89 -27.06
C SER A 201 -3.93 -2.46 -28.52
N ASN A 202 -5.03 -2.70 -29.23
CA ASN A 202 -5.26 -2.12 -30.55
C ASN A 202 -6.12 -0.88 -30.38
N ILE A 203 -5.57 0.28 -30.70
CA ILE A 203 -6.22 1.57 -30.50
C ILE A 203 -6.49 2.16 -31.89
N PHE A 204 -7.73 2.54 -32.11
CA PHE A 204 -8.20 3.10 -33.37
C PHE A 204 -8.85 4.44 -33.11
N GLU A 205 -8.65 5.39 -34.02
CA GLU A 205 -9.43 6.63 -34.05
C GLU A 205 -10.83 6.34 -34.55
N GLY A 206 -11.84 6.89 -33.89
CA GLY A 206 -13.24 6.68 -34.25
C GLY A 206 -14.11 7.86 -33.89
N ILE A 207 -15.25 7.96 -34.57
CA ILE A 207 -16.28 8.96 -34.33
C ILE A 207 -17.36 8.32 -33.45
N TYR A 208 -17.64 8.92 -32.30
CA TYR A 208 -18.73 8.51 -31.45
C TYR A 208 -20.07 8.89 -32.10
N LEU A 209 -20.92 7.90 -32.39
CA LEU A 209 -22.25 8.13 -32.98
C LEU A 209 -23.35 8.04 -31.92
N SER A 210 -23.37 6.95 -31.15
CA SER A 210 -24.38 6.69 -30.12
C SER A 210 -23.81 5.78 -29.01
N PRO A 211 -24.49 5.58 -27.86
CA PRO A 211 -23.97 4.76 -26.77
C PRO A 211 -23.52 3.35 -27.17
N LYS A 212 -24.09 2.80 -28.25
CA LYS A 212 -23.75 1.46 -28.73
C LYS A 212 -23.10 1.46 -30.10
N GLU A 213 -22.80 2.62 -30.68
CA GLU A 213 -22.32 2.71 -32.07
C GLU A 213 -21.15 3.67 -32.18
N VAL A 214 -20.08 3.19 -32.77
CA VAL A 214 -18.89 3.97 -33.10
C VAL A 214 -18.50 3.72 -34.54
N GLU A 215 -18.12 4.77 -35.25
CA GLU A 215 -17.58 4.66 -36.60
C GLU A 215 -16.05 4.64 -36.55
N VAL A 216 -15.44 3.61 -37.13
CA VAL A 216 -13.98 3.46 -37.23
C VAL A 216 -13.66 3.08 -38.68
N ASN A 217 -12.77 3.82 -39.34
CA ASN A 217 -12.38 3.58 -40.74
C ASN A 217 -13.58 3.39 -41.69
N ASN A 218 -14.55 4.30 -41.64
CA ASN A 218 -15.79 4.29 -42.43
C ASN A 218 -16.67 3.04 -42.24
N SER A 219 -16.48 2.31 -41.12
CA SER A 219 -17.29 1.15 -40.74
C SER A 219 -17.93 1.40 -39.37
N ILE A 220 -19.23 1.13 -39.25
CA ILE A 220 -19.97 1.29 -37.99
C ILE A 220 -19.88 -0.01 -37.19
N PHE A 221 -19.40 0.07 -35.95
CA PHE A 221 -19.29 -1.04 -35.02
C PHE A 221 -20.33 -0.92 -33.91
N GLN A 222 -21.03 -2.03 -33.61
CA GLN A 222 -21.92 -2.10 -32.46
C GLN A 222 -21.19 -2.60 -31.22
N LEU A 223 -21.26 -1.82 -30.14
CA LEU A 223 -20.62 -2.10 -28.86
C LEU A 223 -21.56 -2.89 -27.95
N ASN A 224 -21.18 -4.12 -27.64
CA ASN A 224 -21.92 -4.99 -26.70
C ASN A 224 -21.45 -4.84 -25.25
N ASN A 225 -20.27 -4.24 -25.01
CA ASN A 225 -19.67 -4.13 -23.69
C ASN A 225 -19.02 -2.75 -23.51
N ILE A 226 -19.74 -1.82 -22.85
CA ILE A 226 -19.26 -0.45 -22.59
C ILE A 226 -18.70 -0.40 -21.17
N THR A 227 -17.55 -1.04 -20.96
CA THR A 227 -16.88 -1.05 -19.65
C THR A 227 -15.59 -0.24 -19.61
N GLY A 228 -15.24 0.47 -20.69
CA GLY A 228 -14.02 1.27 -20.81
C GLY A 228 -14.28 2.77 -21.06
N PHE A 229 -13.40 3.61 -20.51
CA PHE A 229 -13.39 5.08 -20.49
C PHE A 229 -14.65 5.76 -19.93
N ARG A 230 -14.60 6.05 -18.62
CA ARG A 230 -15.47 7.03 -17.95
C ARG A 230 -14.75 8.37 -17.78
#